data_AF-A0A3D4TSH1-F1
#
_entry.id   AF-A0A3D4TSH1-F1
#
_cell.length_a   1.000
_cell.length_b   1.000
_cell.length_c   1.000
_cell.angle_alpha   90.00
_cell.angle_beta   90.00
_cell.angle_gamma   90.00
#
_symmetry.space_group_name_H-M   'P 1'
#
loop_
_entity.id
_entity.type
_entity.pdbx_description
1 polymer ?
#
loop_
_entity_poly.entity_id
_entity_poly.type
_entity_poly.pdbx_seq_one_letter_code
_entity_poly.pdbx_strand_id
1 'polypeptide(L)' 'RRVLLSSIPGFAITEVEIDGVLHEYTTVEGLQEDVLEVLLNLKDVA' A
#
# COMPACT_ATOMS: atom_id res chain seq x y z
N ARG A 1 -1.32 13.23 -24.73
CA ARG A 1 -1.23 11.92 -24.04
C ARG A 1 0.12 11.70 -23.37
N ARG A 2 1.24 11.62 -24.10
CA ARG A 2 2.56 11.32 -23.53
C ARG A 2 2.96 12.22 -22.34
N VAL A 3 2.88 13.54 -22.48
CA VAL A 3 3.20 14.50 -21.40
C VAL A 3 2.27 14.35 -20.19
N LEU A 4 0.99 14.08 -20.43
CA LEU A 4 0.00 13.88 -19.36
C LEU A 4 0.23 12.58 -18.57
N LEU A 5 0.80 11.56 -19.21
CA LEU A 5 1.05 10.26 -18.59
C LEU A 5 2.41 10.16 -17.89
N SER A 6 3.38 11.02 -18.23
CA SER A 6 4.76 10.91 -17.72
C SER A 6 5.20 12.02 -16.76
N SER A 7 4.50 13.16 -16.76
CA SER A 7 5.07 14.39 -16.19
C SER A 7 4.06 15.20 -15.39
N ILE A 8 2.90 14.62 -15.07
CA ILE A 8 1.99 15.21 -14.10
C ILE A 8 2.52 14.85 -12.71
N PRO A 9 2.85 15.84 -11.87
CA PRO A 9 3.21 15.59 -10.48
C PRO A 9 1.99 15.01 -9.76
N GLY A 10 2.22 13.96 -8.98
CA GLY A 10 1.20 13.29 -8.18
C GLY A 10 1.77 12.91 -6.82
N PHE A 11 0.89 12.41 -5.95
CA PHE A 11 1.25 11.88 -4.65
C PHE A 11 0.81 10.43 -4.58
N ALA A 12 1.65 9.58 -4.03
CA ALA A 12 1.38 8.17 -3.83
C ALA A 12 2.01 7.72 -2.51
N ILE A 13 1.45 6.66 -1.93
CA ILE A 13 2.00 6.05 -0.72
C ILE A 13 3.26 5.27 -1.10
N THR A 14 4.38 5.59 -0.44
CA THR A 14 5.68 4.94 -0.71
C THR A 14 6.03 3.87 0.32
N GLU A 15 5.69 4.10 1.59
CA GLU A 15 6.06 3.24 2.72
C GLU A 15 4.95 3.22 3.77
N VAL A 16 4.82 2.10 4.48
CA VAL A 16 3.84 1.88 5.55
C VAL A 16 4.54 1.12 6.67
N GLU A 17 4.43 1.62 7.89
CA GLU A 17 4.90 0.95 9.11
C GLU A 17 3.68 0.47 9.91
N ILE A 18 3.64 -0.83 10.22
CA ILE A 18 2.53 -1.46 10.95
C ILE A 18 3.09 -2.07 12.24
N ASP A 19 2.60 -1.59 13.37
CA ASP A 19 2.99 -2.10 14.68
C ASP A 19 2.67 -3.60 14.82
N GLY A 20 3.69 -4.39 15.15
CA GLY A 20 3.54 -5.84 15.36
C GLY A 20 3.68 -6.70 14.11
N VAL A 21 3.90 -6.10 12.93
CA VAL A 21 4.18 -6.81 11.67
C VAL A 21 5.67 -6.74 11.36
N LEU A 22 6.36 -7.88 11.45
CA LEU A 22 7.78 -7.97 11.08
C LEU A 22 7.99 -8.08 9.56
N HIS A 23 7.03 -8.68 8.84
CA HIS A 23 7.12 -8.91 7.39
C HIS A 23 5.74 -8.86 6.75
N GLU A 24 5.66 -8.47 5.48
CA GLU A 24 4.42 -8.32 4.70
C GLU A 24 3.59 -9.61 4.49
N TYR A 25 4.15 -10.78 4.84
CA TYR A 25 3.51 -12.09 4.74
C TYR A 25 2.92 -12.59 6.06
N THR A 26 2.99 -11.81 7.14
CA THR A 26 2.42 -12.22 8.43
C THR A 26 0.93 -11.94 8.46
N THR A 27 0.15 -12.90 8.93
CA THR A 27 -1.23 -12.68 9.37
C THR A 27 -1.20 -12.06 10.77
N VAL A 28 -1.86 -10.92 10.94
CA VAL A 28 -2.01 -10.28 12.26
C VAL A 28 -3.23 -10.89 12.94
N GLU A 29 -3.07 -11.36 14.19
CA GLU A 29 -4.20 -11.85 14.99
C GLU A 29 -5.25 -10.73 15.16
N GLY A 30 -6.44 -10.94 14.57
CA GLY A 30 -7.54 -9.99 14.62
C GLY A 30 -7.83 -9.24 13.31
N LEU A 31 -6.99 -9.40 12.29
CA LEU A 31 -7.31 -8.94 10.94
C LEU A 31 -8.03 -10.04 10.15
N GLN A 32 -9.11 -9.67 9.46
CA GLN A 32 -9.84 -10.58 8.56
C GLN A 32 -9.09 -10.80 7.24
N GLU A 33 -8.26 -9.84 6.84
CA GLU A 33 -7.53 -9.78 5.58
C GLU A 33 -6.02 -9.92 5.82
N ASP A 34 -5.27 -10.39 4.81
CA ASP A 34 -3.82 -10.50 4.89
C ASP A 34 -3.17 -9.09 4.84
N VAL A 35 -2.00 -8.93 5.48
CA VAL A 35 -1.25 -7.65 5.44
C VAL A 35 -0.93 -7.22 4.00
N LEU A 36 -0.71 -8.19 3.11
CA LEU A 36 -0.49 -7.95 1.68
C LEU A 36 -1.73 -7.34 1.00
N GLU A 37 -2.93 -7.78 1.37
CA GLU A 37 -4.19 -7.25 0.86
C GLU A 37 -4.43 -5.82 1.36
N VAL A 38 -4.11 -5.56 2.64
CA VAL A 38 -4.12 -4.20 3.20
C VAL A 38 -3.15 -3.27 2.45
N LEU A 39 -1.93 -3.74 2.16
CA LEU A 39 -0.93 -2.97 1.41
C LEU A 39 -1.41 -2.68 -0.03
N LEU A 40 -2.09 -3.63 -0.66
CA LEU A 40 -2.65 -3.45 -2.00
C LEU A 40 -3.79 -2.42 -1.97
N ASN A 41 -4.71 -2.54 -1.00
CA ASN A 41 -5.80 -1.60 -0.81
C ASN A 41 -5.29 -0.18 -0.53
N LEU A 42 -4.21 -0.02 0.25
CA LEU A 42 -3.59 1.29 0.48
C LEU A 42 -3.04 1.92 -0.81
N LYS A 43 -2.53 1.13 -1.76
CA LYS A 43 -2.07 1.65 -3.05
C LYS A 43 -3.21 2.16 -3.93
N ASP A 44 -4.40 1.56 -3.83
CA ASP A 44 -5.56 1.91 -4.67
C ASP A 44 -6.36 3.14 -4.17
N VAL A 45 -6.11 3.62 -2.95
CA VAL A 45 -6.78 4.80 -2.38
C VAL A 45 -6.30 6.13 -3.01
N ALA A 46 -5.14 6.14 -3.68
CA ALA A 46 -4.50 7.33 -4.25
C ALA A 46 -4.53 7.35 -5.79
#